data_AF-A0A5C6VVB9-F1
#
_entry.id   AF-A0A5C6VVB9-F1
#
_cell.length_a   1.000
_cell.length_b   1.000
_cell.length_c   1.000
_cell.angle_alpha   90.00
_cell.angle_beta   90.00
_cell.angle_gamma   90.00
#
_symmetry.space_group_name_H-M   'P 1'
#
loop_
_entity.id
_entity.type
_entity.pdbx_description
1 polymer ?
#
loop_
_entity_poly.entity_id
_entity_poly.type
_entity_poly.pdbx_seq_one_letter_code
_entity_poly.pdbx_strand_id
1 'polypeptide(L)'
;MGEFIIVIAIFTIIMIFIAKVLVKPSGIRKRNLRNDPIPEQLGVQIEGGVPIVQDLDKALSKSYEENVKNRVLLEHSKWPEHEVDWVFFELKRYFFMNSLLKSVPMFSDRVDVIWHEMLMFTREYETFSKGFYKETLHHMPNMESTPIPGERAFFDWVYLSLFELTPNSKAIWGRFLQHPIKREILDDFKRLSEDELLIKYFRKGDSWVDVKRQLIVKMKNEITQADRMKLDQDKPAISNTTSDMQIFNMALGAAVFYSIYEEDHYQEHISEVLPTEYNKDHHYGGGASCSGYSCSGSSDSGGDSGGSSCSSCGGGCSS
;
A
#
# COMPACT_ATOMS: atom_id res chain seq x y z
N MET A 1 46.42 -6.50 -5.52
CA MET A 1 45.24 -7.38 -5.70
C MET A 1 44.00 -6.81 -5.01
N GLY A 2 44.06 -6.43 -3.72
CA GLY A 2 42.91 -5.86 -3.00
C GLY A 2 42.39 -4.51 -3.54
N GLU A 3 43.28 -3.60 -3.96
CA GLU A 3 42.87 -2.29 -4.48
C GLU A 3 42.13 -2.38 -5.83
N PHE A 4 42.50 -3.34 -6.68
CA PHE A 4 41.85 -3.56 -7.98
C PHE A 4 40.42 -4.10 -7.82
N ILE A 5 40.18 -4.91 -6.78
CA ILE A 5 38.85 -5.43 -6.44
C ILE A 5 37.95 -4.31 -5.91
N ILE A 6 38.49 -3.39 -5.10
CA ILE A 6 37.74 -2.24 -4.57
C ILE A 6 37.32 -1.29 -5.70
N VAL A 7 38.21 -1.01 -6.66
CA VAL A 7 37.88 -0.14 -7.81
C VAL A 7 36.80 -0.77 -8.70
N ILE A 8 36.87 -2.08 -8.95
CA ILE A 8 35.82 -2.79 -9.72
C ILE A 8 34.49 -2.76 -8.97
N ALA A 9 34.49 -3.00 -7.66
CA ALA A 9 33.28 -2.96 -6.84
C ALA A 9 32.61 -1.58 -6.85
N ILE A 10 33.40 -0.51 -6.68
CA ILE A 10 32.91 0.88 -6.75
C ILE A 10 32.36 1.18 -8.15
N PHE A 11 33.06 0.75 -9.21
CA PHE A 11 32.61 0.96 -10.59
C PHE A 11 31.31 0.21 -10.89
N THR A 12 31.13 -1.01 -10.38
CA THR A 12 29.86 -1.75 -10.52
C THR A 12 28.72 -1.09 -9.75
N ILE A 13 28.96 -0.56 -8.54
CA ILE A 13 27.93 0.15 -7.77
C ILE A 13 27.50 1.42 -8.51
N ILE A 14 28.46 2.18 -9.06
CA ILE A 14 28.19 3.39 -9.84
C ILE A 14 27.43 3.04 -11.12
N MET A 15 27.79 1.97 -11.83
CA MET A 15 27.10 1.54 -13.05
C MET A 15 25.67 1.05 -12.78
N ILE A 16 25.42 0.39 -11.65
CA ILE A 16 24.08 0.00 -11.20
C ILE A 16 23.25 1.26 -10.88
N PHE A 17 23.86 2.27 -10.27
CA PHE A 17 23.21 3.54 -9.97
C PHE A 17 22.85 4.31 -11.26
N ILE A 18 23.77 4.37 -12.23
CA ILE A 18 23.55 5.00 -13.55
C ILE A 18 22.47 4.25 -14.33
N ALA A 19 22.46 2.92 -14.30
CA ALA A 19 21.42 2.11 -14.94
C ALA A 19 20.02 2.38 -14.35
N LYS A 20 19.90 2.58 -13.03
CA LYS A 20 18.63 2.98 -12.39
C LYS A 20 18.15 4.38 -12.78
N VAL A 21 19.07 5.32 -13.03
CA VAL A 21 18.73 6.68 -13.50
C VAL A 21 18.29 6.69 -14.96
N LEU A 22 18.82 5.78 -15.79
CA LEU A 22 18.51 5.69 -17.22
C LEU A 22 17.30 4.79 -17.56
N VAL A 23 16.97 3.81 -16.72
CA VAL A 23 15.77 2.98 -16.89
C VAL A 23 14.57 3.71 -16.28
N LYS A 24 13.81 4.43 -17.11
CA LYS A 24 12.51 4.97 -16.72
C LYS A 24 11.56 3.82 -16.40
N PRO A 25 10.98 3.73 -15.19
CA PRO A 25 9.86 2.84 -14.96
C PRO A 25 8.72 3.23 -15.91
N SER A 26 8.17 2.24 -16.60
CA SER A 26 6.98 2.37 -17.43
C SER A 26 5.88 3.10 -16.65
N GLY A 27 5.44 4.24 -17.17
CA GLY A 27 4.76 5.27 -16.40
C GLY A 27 3.42 4.82 -15.81
N ILE A 28 3.40 4.59 -14.50
CA ILE A 28 2.23 4.89 -13.69
C ILE A 28 2.06 6.41 -13.76
N ARG A 29 1.03 6.90 -14.43
CA ARG A 29 0.68 8.33 -14.43
C ARG A 29 0.47 8.75 -12.97
N LYS A 30 1.43 9.50 -12.43
CA LYS A 30 1.39 10.03 -11.07
C LYS A 30 0.10 10.82 -10.89
N ARG A 31 -0.72 10.43 -9.91
CA ARG A 31 -1.85 11.25 -9.46
C ARG A 31 -1.28 12.38 -8.61
N ASN A 32 -1.63 13.61 -8.99
CA ASN A 32 -1.36 14.77 -8.14
C ASN A 32 -2.14 14.60 -6.84
N LEU A 33 -1.49 14.85 -5.72
CA LEU A 33 -2.14 14.79 -4.42
C LEU A 33 -3.00 16.03 -4.23
N ARG A 34 -4.13 15.86 -3.56
CA ARG A 34 -5.00 16.96 -3.17
C ARG A 34 -4.28 17.82 -2.13
N ASN A 35 -4.47 19.14 -2.20
CA ASN A 35 -3.96 20.04 -1.17
C ASN A 35 -4.94 20.13 0.00
N ASP A 36 -5.27 18.96 0.56
CA ASP A 36 -6.13 18.79 1.71
C ASP A 36 -5.29 18.91 3.00
N PRO A 37 -5.86 19.35 4.13
CA PRO A 37 -5.14 19.42 5.40
C PRO A 37 -4.71 18.02 5.87
N ILE A 38 -3.53 17.95 6.49
CA ILE A 38 -3.01 16.71 7.06
C ILE A 38 -3.74 16.40 8.38
N PRO A 39 -4.25 15.16 8.57
CA PRO A 39 -4.87 14.75 9.82
C PRO A 39 -3.95 14.90 11.03
N GLU A 40 -4.50 15.40 12.14
CA GLU A 40 -3.78 15.45 13.42
C GLU A 40 -3.43 14.04 13.92
N GLN A 41 -2.35 13.93 14.71
CA GLN A 41 -1.93 12.67 15.34
C GLN A 41 -1.82 11.48 14.36
N LEU A 42 -1.39 11.74 13.12
CA LEU A 42 -1.34 10.74 12.05
C LEU A 42 -2.69 10.09 11.72
N GLY A 43 -3.82 10.68 12.12
CA GLY A 43 -5.16 10.10 11.99
C GLY A 43 -5.27 8.72 12.66
N VAL A 44 -4.57 8.51 13.79
CA VAL A 44 -4.60 7.23 14.51
C VAL A 44 -5.99 6.98 15.10
N GLN A 45 -6.53 5.79 14.89
CA GLN A 45 -7.88 5.43 15.32
C GLN A 45 -7.92 4.58 16.60
N ILE A 46 -6.74 4.17 17.08
CA ILE A 46 -6.59 3.36 18.30
C ILE A 46 -6.05 4.23 19.43
N GLU A 47 -6.73 4.22 20.59
CA GLU A 47 -6.39 5.08 21.73
C GLU A 47 -4.93 4.88 22.18
N GLY A 48 -4.49 3.62 22.27
CA GLY A 48 -3.11 3.27 22.61
C GLY A 48 -2.06 3.70 21.56
N GLY A 49 -2.50 4.18 20.40
CA GLY A 49 -1.63 4.66 19.33
C GLY A 49 -1.15 6.10 19.53
N VAL A 50 -1.88 6.94 20.28
CA VAL A 50 -1.49 8.35 20.50
C VAL A 50 -0.10 8.47 21.16
N PRO A 51 0.25 7.70 22.21
CA PRO A 51 1.59 7.71 22.77
C PRO A 51 2.70 7.34 21.77
N ILE A 52 2.40 6.45 20.81
CA ILE A 52 3.36 6.05 19.76
C ILE A 52 3.66 7.23 18.84
N VAL A 53 2.62 7.99 18.46
CA VAL A 53 2.79 9.21 17.64
C VAL A 53 3.62 10.24 18.39
N GLN A 54 3.37 10.44 19.68
CA GLN A 54 4.15 11.38 20.51
C GLN A 54 5.62 10.99 20.61
N ASP A 55 5.91 9.70 20.82
CA ASP A 55 7.29 9.20 20.87
C ASP A 55 7.98 9.28 19.51
N LEU A 56 7.25 9.05 18.42
CA LEU A 56 7.73 9.24 17.05
C LEU A 56 8.11 10.72 16.79
N ASP A 57 7.20 11.65 17.09
CA ASP A 57 7.42 13.09 16.92
C ASP A 57 8.55 13.61 17.80
N LYS A 58 8.72 13.04 19.00
CA LYS A 58 9.83 13.39 19.89
C LYS A 58 11.17 12.90 19.37
N ALA A 59 11.21 11.70 18.77
CA ALA A 59 12.43 11.12 18.22
C ALA A 59 12.83 11.77 16.88
N LEU A 60 11.85 12.27 16.12
CA LEU A 60 12.04 12.91 14.82
C LEU A 60 12.07 14.43 14.99
N SER A 61 13.26 15.02 15.21
CA SER A 61 13.36 16.45 15.49
C SER A 61 12.86 17.31 14.32
N LYS A 62 12.19 18.44 14.62
CA LYS A 62 11.70 19.38 13.61
C LYS A 62 12.77 19.83 12.63
N SER A 63 13.96 20.14 13.12
CA SER A 63 15.10 20.51 12.27
C SER A 63 15.50 19.40 11.30
N TYR A 64 15.38 18.14 11.70
CA TYR A 64 15.67 17.01 10.84
C TYR A 64 14.58 16.84 9.78
N GLU A 65 13.30 16.91 10.16
CA GLU A 65 12.19 16.88 9.21
C GLU A 65 12.34 18.00 8.15
N GLU A 66 12.60 19.23 8.58
CA GLU A 66 12.79 20.39 7.69
C GLU A 66 13.98 20.20 6.73
N ASN A 67 15.12 19.70 7.24
CA ASN A 67 16.28 19.41 6.41
C ASN A 67 15.99 18.35 5.33
N VAL A 68 15.25 17.30 5.68
CA VAL A 68 14.83 16.27 4.72
C VAL A 68 13.88 16.84 3.69
N LYS A 69 12.85 17.59 4.10
CA LYS A 69 11.91 18.25 3.17
C LYS A 69 12.62 19.19 2.20
N ASN A 70 13.52 20.03 2.70
CA ASN A 70 14.33 20.93 1.88
C ASN A 70 15.16 20.16 0.86
N ARG A 71 15.79 19.06 1.28
CA ARG A 71 16.55 18.19 0.39
C ARG A 71 15.66 17.56 -0.69
N VAL A 72 14.50 17.02 -0.32
CA VAL A 72 13.52 16.45 -1.27
C VAL A 72 13.08 17.49 -2.29
N LEU A 73 12.78 18.72 -1.87
CA LEU A 73 12.38 19.81 -2.78
C LEU A 73 13.50 20.22 -3.75
N LEU A 74 14.77 20.11 -3.33
CA LEU A 74 15.92 20.37 -4.18
C LEU A 74 16.15 19.25 -5.21
N GLU A 75 16.19 17.99 -4.76
CA GLU A 75 16.47 16.82 -5.60
C GLU A 75 15.28 16.42 -6.49
N HIS A 76 14.06 16.76 -6.05
CA HIS A 76 12.80 16.46 -6.73
C HIS A 76 11.96 17.72 -6.98
N SER A 77 12.58 18.76 -7.55
CA SER A 77 11.99 20.10 -7.82
C SER A 77 10.66 20.16 -8.58
N LYS A 78 10.17 19.03 -9.12
CA LYS A 78 8.85 18.92 -9.73
C LYS A 78 7.73 18.58 -8.74
N TRP A 79 8.06 18.22 -7.51
CA TRP A 79 7.09 17.89 -6.48
C TRP A 79 6.62 19.19 -5.82
N PRO A 80 5.31 19.47 -5.83
CA PRO A 80 4.77 20.55 -5.01
C PRO A 80 5.03 20.30 -3.53
N GLU A 81 5.22 21.36 -2.74
CA GLU A 81 5.50 21.29 -1.31
C GLU A 81 4.43 20.49 -0.54
N HIS A 82 3.15 20.74 -0.82
CA HIS A 82 2.05 19.99 -0.18
C HIS A 82 2.12 18.49 -0.47
N GLU A 83 2.66 18.09 -1.62
CA GLU A 83 2.85 16.67 -1.92
C GLU A 83 4.00 16.05 -1.13
N VAL A 84 5.09 16.81 -0.91
CA VAL A 84 6.19 16.39 -0.03
C VAL A 84 5.67 16.21 1.38
N ASP A 85 4.85 17.13 1.88
CA ASP A 85 4.25 17.04 3.21
C ASP A 85 3.36 15.80 3.36
N TRP A 86 2.49 15.52 2.38
CA TRP A 86 1.63 14.34 2.40
C TRP A 86 2.40 13.02 2.33
N VAL A 87 3.47 12.96 1.54
CA VAL A 87 4.30 11.75 1.45
C VAL A 87 5.14 11.57 2.72
N PHE A 88 5.62 12.66 3.33
CA PHE A 88 6.33 12.62 4.61
C PHE A 88 5.38 12.18 5.74
N PHE A 89 4.13 12.63 5.71
CA PHE A 89 3.08 12.16 6.61
C PHE A 89 2.87 10.63 6.52
N GLU A 90 2.79 10.08 5.30
CA GLU A 90 2.67 8.63 5.12
C GLU A 90 3.95 7.87 5.52
N LEU A 91 5.14 8.49 5.37
CA LEU A 91 6.38 7.93 5.90
C LEU A 91 6.33 7.80 7.44
N LYS A 92 5.75 8.77 8.14
CA LYS A 92 5.56 8.69 9.60
C LYS A 92 4.60 7.55 9.98
N ARG A 93 3.51 7.36 9.24
CA ARG A 93 2.61 6.19 9.41
C ARG A 93 3.34 4.87 9.16
N TYR A 94 4.20 4.81 8.14
CA TYR A 94 5.04 3.64 7.89
C TYR A 94 6.03 3.36 9.03
N PHE A 95 6.65 4.40 9.60
CA PHE A 95 7.53 4.26 10.77
C PHE A 95 6.77 3.78 12.02
N PHE A 96 5.57 4.29 12.24
CA PHE A 96 4.68 3.80 13.27
C PHE A 96 4.43 2.29 13.11
N MET A 97 4.08 1.82 11.90
CA MET A 97 3.87 0.38 11.66
C MET A 97 5.14 -0.45 11.92
N ASN A 98 6.31 0.04 11.51
CA ASN A 98 7.60 -0.61 11.79
C ASN A 98 7.94 -0.67 13.29
N SER A 99 7.33 0.18 14.12
CA SER A 99 7.51 0.10 15.58
C SER A 99 6.74 -1.08 16.19
N LEU A 100 5.70 -1.54 15.50
CA LEU A 100 4.83 -2.63 15.91
C LEU A 100 5.26 -3.97 15.29
N LEU A 101 5.46 -4.00 13.98
CA LEU A 101 5.71 -5.21 13.19
C LEU A 101 7.20 -5.49 13.04
N LYS A 102 7.57 -6.77 12.87
CA LYS A 102 8.99 -7.13 12.60
C LYS A 102 9.47 -6.68 11.23
N SER A 103 8.58 -6.71 10.25
CA SER A 103 8.86 -6.38 8.86
C SER A 103 7.61 -5.74 8.29
N VAL A 104 7.81 -4.63 7.58
CA VAL A 104 6.76 -3.94 6.85
C VAL A 104 7.32 -3.70 5.45
N PRO A 105 6.81 -4.34 4.40
CA PRO A 105 7.27 -4.07 3.06
C PRO A 105 6.91 -2.63 2.64
N MET A 106 7.78 -1.98 1.90
CA MET A 106 7.54 -0.63 1.39
C MET A 106 6.75 -0.71 0.08
N PHE A 107 5.47 -0.33 0.06
CA PHE A 107 4.65 -0.42 -1.17
C PHE A 107 4.52 0.87 -1.96
N SER A 108 5.13 1.96 -1.49
CA SER A 108 5.05 3.27 -2.15
C SER A 108 6.43 3.78 -2.54
N ASP A 109 6.69 3.85 -3.85
CA ASP A 109 7.90 4.47 -4.40
C ASP A 109 8.09 5.91 -3.89
N ARG A 110 6.99 6.63 -3.64
CA ARG A 110 7.05 8.02 -3.16
C ARG A 110 7.56 8.09 -1.72
N VAL A 111 7.01 7.25 -0.85
CA VAL A 111 7.42 7.16 0.55
C VAL A 111 8.87 6.67 0.62
N ASP A 112 9.21 5.69 -0.22
CA ASP A 112 10.56 5.17 -0.34
C ASP A 112 11.57 6.26 -0.73
N VAL A 113 11.23 7.13 -1.68
CA VAL A 113 12.08 8.28 -2.06
C VAL A 113 12.37 9.20 -0.87
N ILE A 114 11.35 9.59 -0.10
CA ILE A 114 11.59 10.46 1.07
C ILE A 114 12.43 9.72 2.12
N TRP A 115 12.19 8.43 2.33
CA TRP A 115 13.01 7.65 3.25
C TRP A 115 14.47 7.57 2.78
N HIS A 116 14.73 7.41 1.48
CA HIS A 116 16.09 7.48 0.93
C HIS A 116 16.76 8.83 1.19
N GLU A 117 16.06 9.95 0.98
CA GLU A 117 16.61 11.28 1.28
C GLU A 117 16.87 11.47 2.79
N MET A 118 16.03 10.85 3.64
CA MET A 118 16.23 10.84 5.08
C MET A 118 17.52 10.11 5.50
N LEU A 119 17.92 9.04 4.79
CA LEU A 119 19.16 8.28 5.06
C LEU A 119 20.44 9.09 4.79
N MET A 120 20.38 10.14 3.96
CA MET A 120 21.54 10.98 3.67
C MET A 120 22.04 11.75 4.91
N PHE A 121 21.16 11.95 5.90
CA PHE A 121 21.48 12.54 7.21
C PHE A 121 21.80 11.44 8.22
N THR A 122 22.91 10.73 8.00
CA THR A 122 23.23 9.48 8.71
C THR A 122 23.19 9.60 10.24
N ARG A 123 23.70 10.70 10.80
CA ARG A 123 23.73 10.92 12.26
C ARG A 123 22.33 11.17 12.84
N GLU A 124 21.54 12.00 12.17
CA GLU A 124 20.17 12.32 12.55
C GLU A 124 19.29 11.08 12.39
N TYR A 125 19.48 10.31 11.32
CA TYR A 125 18.78 9.05 11.08
C TYR A 125 19.06 8.01 12.16
N GLU A 126 20.33 7.86 12.54
CA GLU A 126 20.73 6.97 13.63
C GLU A 126 20.16 7.43 14.97
N THR A 127 20.16 8.74 15.23
CA THR A 127 19.60 9.34 16.45
C THR A 127 18.10 9.10 16.54
N PHE A 128 17.36 9.39 15.47
CA PHE A 128 15.93 9.10 15.33
C PHE A 128 15.67 7.62 15.56
N SER A 129 16.40 6.74 14.85
CA SER A 129 16.16 5.31 14.90
C SER A 129 16.40 4.76 16.31
N LYS A 130 17.53 5.07 16.94
CA LYS A 130 17.82 4.64 18.31
C LYS A 130 16.88 5.27 19.33
N GLY A 131 16.43 6.51 19.10
CA GLY A 131 15.45 7.19 19.95
C GLY A 131 14.11 6.46 19.97
N PHE A 132 13.56 6.17 18.80
CA PHE A 132 12.23 5.59 18.64
C PHE A 132 12.23 4.05 18.72
N TYR A 133 13.15 3.40 18.02
CA TYR A 133 13.21 1.95 17.86
C TYR A 133 14.18 1.24 18.81
N LYS A 134 15.05 1.96 19.52
CA LYS A 134 16.15 1.41 20.35
C LYS A 134 17.24 0.65 19.59
N GLU A 135 17.14 0.62 18.27
CA GLU A 135 18.13 0.08 17.35
C GLU A 135 18.05 0.88 16.04
N THR A 136 19.03 0.70 15.16
CA THR A 136 18.99 1.32 13.83
C THR A 136 17.93 0.63 12.99
N LEU A 137 16.97 1.38 12.45
CA LEU A 137 16.05 0.85 11.45
C LEU A 137 16.83 0.70 10.14
N HIS A 138 17.01 -0.52 9.66
CA HIS A 138 17.71 -0.75 8.41
C HIS A 138 16.74 -0.63 7.24
N HIS A 139 17.00 0.32 6.35
CA HIS A 139 16.33 0.36 5.05
C HIS A 139 16.83 -0.82 4.21
N MET A 140 15.89 -1.65 3.76
CA MET A 140 16.13 -2.66 2.75
C MET A 140 15.42 -2.21 1.47
N PRO A 141 16.16 -1.78 0.43
CA PRO A 141 15.53 -1.40 -0.83
C PRO A 141 14.72 -2.58 -1.35
N ASN A 142 13.49 -2.35 -1.81
CA ASN A 142 12.73 -3.38 -2.49
C ASN A 142 13.51 -3.80 -3.74
N MET A 143 14.14 -4.98 -3.69
CA MET A 143 14.84 -5.54 -4.86
C MET A 143 13.86 -6.24 -5.81
N GLU A 144 12.66 -6.58 -5.34
CA GLU A 144 11.59 -7.14 -6.15
C GLU A 144 10.45 -6.12 -6.30
N SER A 145 10.13 -5.78 -7.55
CA SER A 145 9.06 -4.82 -7.88
C SER A 145 7.65 -5.39 -7.70
N THR A 146 7.53 -6.67 -7.38
CA THR A 146 6.27 -7.35 -7.14
C THR A 146 6.11 -7.61 -5.64
N PRO A 147 5.20 -6.90 -4.96
CA PRO A 147 4.71 -7.28 -3.65
C PRO A 147 4.38 -8.77 -3.64
N ILE A 148 4.84 -9.51 -2.63
CA ILE A 148 4.28 -10.83 -2.37
C ILE A 148 2.80 -10.59 -2.02
N PRO A 149 1.81 -10.99 -2.85
CA PRO A 149 0.45 -10.43 -2.77
C PRO A 149 -0.21 -10.54 -1.39
N GLY A 150 0.05 -11.62 -0.66
CA GLY A 150 -0.47 -11.78 0.70
C GLY A 150 0.20 -10.93 1.78
N GLU A 151 1.43 -10.45 1.57
CA GLU A 151 2.05 -9.46 2.46
C GLU A 151 1.40 -8.09 2.29
N ARG A 152 0.99 -7.76 1.06
CA ARG A 152 0.24 -6.54 0.78
C ARG A 152 -1.12 -6.52 1.47
N ALA A 153 -1.85 -7.63 1.43
CA ALA A 153 -3.14 -7.73 2.11
C ALA A 153 -3.03 -7.59 3.64
N PHE A 154 -2.00 -8.18 4.25
CA PHE A 154 -1.76 -8.02 5.69
C PHE A 154 -1.35 -6.58 6.05
N PHE A 155 -0.52 -5.94 5.22
CA PHE A 155 -0.21 -4.51 5.36
C PHE A 155 -1.48 -3.65 5.31
N ASP A 156 -2.33 -3.85 4.30
CA ASP A 156 -3.58 -3.11 4.14
C ASP A 156 -4.47 -3.26 5.37
N TRP A 157 -4.58 -4.50 5.88
CA TRP A 157 -5.37 -4.80 7.07
C TRP A 157 -4.83 -4.08 8.32
N VAL A 158 -3.51 -4.12 8.56
CA VAL A 158 -2.90 -3.43 9.71
C VAL A 158 -3.04 -1.93 9.56
N TYR A 159 -2.77 -1.38 8.38
CA TYR A 159 -2.85 0.06 8.10
C TYR A 159 -4.25 0.60 8.38
N LEU A 160 -5.28 -0.03 7.80
CA LEU A 160 -6.67 0.37 7.97
C LEU A 160 -7.23 0.08 9.37
N SER A 161 -6.57 -0.79 10.15
CA SER A 161 -6.90 -0.99 11.57
C SER A 161 -6.29 0.08 12.48
N LEU A 162 -5.28 0.82 12.01
CA LEU A 162 -4.55 1.80 12.80
C LEU A 162 -4.91 3.24 12.43
N PHE A 163 -5.17 3.52 11.15
CA PHE A 163 -5.24 4.86 10.62
C PHE A 163 -6.52 5.15 9.85
N GLU A 164 -6.96 6.40 9.92
CA GLU A 164 -7.95 6.94 9.00
C GLU A 164 -7.42 6.97 7.57
N LEU A 165 -8.23 6.47 6.63
CA LEU A 165 -7.92 6.50 5.22
C LEU A 165 -8.32 7.85 4.60
N THR A 166 -7.37 8.50 3.92
CA THR A 166 -7.64 9.70 3.12
C THR A 166 -7.51 9.42 1.62
N PRO A 167 -8.07 10.27 0.74
CA PRO A 167 -7.84 10.19 -0.70
C PRO A 167 -6.35 10.22 -1.06
N ASN A 168 -5.53 10.98 -0.32
CA ASN A 168 -4.10 11.07 -0.54
C ASN A 168 -3.38 9.80 -0.07
N SER A 169 -3.79 9.18 1.05
CA SER A 169 -3.27 7.88 1.49
C SER A 169 -3.47 6.81 0.39
N LYS A 170 -4.66 6.76 -0.22
CA LYS A 170 -4.95 5.88 -1.36
C LYS A 170 -4.11 6.21 -2.59
N ALA A 171 -3.87 7.48 -2.87
CA ALA A 171 -3.01 7.89 -3.98
C ALA A 171 -1.52 7.55 -3.76
N ILE A 172 -1.06 7.53 -2.51
CA ILE A 172 0.33 7.25 -2.14
C ILE A 172 0.60 5.74 -2.06
N TRP A 173 -0.27 4.97 -1.41
CA TRP A 173 -0.11 3.53 -1.21
C TRP A 173 -0.76 2.67 -2.31
N GLY A 174 -1.61 3.26 -3.13
CA GLY A 174 -2.48 2.56 -4.07
C GLY A 174 -3.80 2.12 -3.44
N ARG A 175 -4.58 1.32 -4.18
CA ARG A 175 -5.85 0.78 -3.70
C ARG A 175 -5.59 -0.23 -2.58
N PHE A 176 -6.36 -0.14 -1.51
CA PHE A 176 -6.33 -1.09 -0.40
C PHE A 176 -7.24 -2.30 -0.69
N LEU A 177 -6.98 -3.40 0.01
CA LEU A 177 -7.77 -4.65 0.00
C LEU A 177 -7.90 -5.28 -1.40
N GLN A 178 -6.87 -5.13 -2.25
CA GLN A 178 -6.83 -5.68 -3.61
C GLN A 178 -6.39 -7.15 -3.69
N HIS A 179 -5.98 -7.73 -2.57
CA HIS A 179 -5.52 -9.12 -2.50
C HIS A 179 -6.08 -9.78 -1.24
N PRO A 180 -6.35 -11.09 -1.28
CA PRO A 180 -6.71 -11.84 -0.08
C PRO A 180 -5.52 -11.90 0.90
N ILE A 181 -5.82 -11.94 2.19
CA ILE A 181 -4.82 -12.21 3.22
C ILE A 181 -4.36 -13.67 3.06
N LYS A 182 -3.04 -13.86 3.02
CA LYS A 182 -2.41 -15.18 2.89
C LYS A 182 -3.00 -16.16 3.91
N ARG A 183 -3.35 -17.36 3.43
CA ARG A 183 -3.94 -18.41 4.26
C ARG A 183 -3.08 -18.76 5.48
N GLU A 184 -1.76 -18.80 5.29
CA GLU A 184 -0.78 -19.04 6.35
C GLU A 184 -0.96 -18.07 7.52
N ILE A 185 -1.14 -16.78 7.24
CA ILE A 185 -1.34 -15.74 8.25
C ILE A 185 -2.66 -15.98 8.99
N LEU A 186 -3.75 -16.24 8.27
CA LEU A 186 -5.05 -16.47 8.89
C LEU A 186 -5.05 -17.74 9.76
N ASP A 187 -4.42 -18.81 9.31
CA ASP A 187 -4.29 -20.07 10.05
C ASP A 187 -3.38 -19.93 11.28
N ASP A 188 -2.36 -19.07 11.21
CA ASP A 188 -1.55 -18.70 12.37
C ASP A 188 -2.40 -17.98 13.42
N PHE A 189 -3.17 -16.97 13.03
CA PHE A 189 -4.04 -16.24 13.96
C PHE A 189 -5.17 -17.10 14.53
N LYS A 190 -5.64 -18.12 13.80
CA LYS A 190 -6.58 -19.13 14.31
C LYS A 190 -5.97 -20.02 15.39
N ARG A 191 -4.75 -20.52 15.17
CA ARG A 191 -4.18 -21.63 15.95
C ARG A 191 -3.23 -21.19 17.07
N LEU A 192 -2.42 -20.17 16.81
CA LEU A 192 -1.39 -19.73 17.74
C LEU A 192 -1.98 -18.91 18.88
N SER A 193 -1.38 -19.00 20.07
CA SER A 193 -1.65 -18.11 21.20
C SER A 193 -1.24 -16.66 20.88
N GLU A 194 -1.74 -15.70 21.66
CA GLU A 194 -1.34 -14.29 21.49
C GLU A 194 0.17 -14.10 21.64
N ASP A 195 0.80 -14.81 22.58
CA ASP A 195 2.24 -14.70 22.84
C ASP A 195 3.06 -15.25 21.66
N GLU A 196 2.64 -16.37 21.06
CA GLU A 196 3.26 -16.90 19.85
C GLU A 196 3.09 -15.95 18.67
N LEU A 197 1.93 -15.30 18.53
CA LEU A 197 1.69 -14.30 17.47
C LEU A 197 2.55 -13.04 17.68
N LEU A 198 2.67 -12.56 18.92
CA LEU A 198 3.60 -11.48 19.28
C LEU A 198 5.02 -11.84 18.88
N ILE A 199 5.46 -13.05 19.22
CA ILE A 199 6.79 -13.54 18.85
C ILE A 199 6.95 -13.68 17.35
N LYS A 200 5.92 -14.06 16.60
CA LYS A 200 6.01 -14.34 15.15
C LYS A 200 5.98 -13.07 14.29
N TYR A 201 4.99 -12.20 14.49
CA TYR A 201 4.70 -11.06 13.60
C TYR A 201 5.19 -9.70 14.12
N PHE A 202 5.31 -9.55 15.44
CA PHE A 202 5.56 -8.25 16.04
C PHE A 202 7.01 -8.09 16.49
N ARG A 203 7.45 -6.84 16.49
CA ARG A 203 8.79 -6.45 16.92
C ARG A 203 8.98 -6.83 18.38
N LYS A 204 10.15 -7.41 18.69
CA LYS A 204 10.49 -7.87 20.04
C LYS A 204 10.56 -6.69 21.03
N GLY A 205 10.34 -7.01 22.31
CA GLY A 205 10.36 -6.04 23.41
C GLY A 205 8.97 -5.56 23.81
N ASP A 206 8.91 -4.90 24.95
CA ASP A 206 7.65 -4.54 25.64
C ASP A 206 7.01 -3.25 25.11
N SER A 207 7.70 -2.54 24.22
CA SER A 207 7.16 -1.33 23.57
C SER A 207 5.84 -1.65 22.88
N TRP A 208 4.82 -0.87 23.20
CA TRP A 208 3.51 -0.89 22.54
C TRP A 208 2.79 -2.24 22.59
N VAL A 209 3.08 -3.08 23.60
CA VAL A 209 2.50 -4.43 23.71
C VAL A 209 0.97 -4.43 23.69
N ASP A 210 0.34 -3.43 24.30
CA ASP A 210 -1.12 -3.32 24.31
C ASP A 210 -1.69 -3.08 22.91
N VAL A 211 -1.05 -2.23 22.10
CA VAL A 211 -1.47 -1.99 20.71
C VAL A 211 -1.25 -3.25 19.86
N LYS A 212 -0.13 -3.95 20.06
CA LYS A 212 0.15 -5.23 19.38
C LYS A 212 -0.92 -6.27 19.73
N ARG A 213 -1.27 -6.41 21.01
CA ARG A 213 -2.34 -7.32 21.47
C ARG A 213 -3.71 -6.91 20.93
N GLN A 214 -4.03 -5.63 20.90
CA GLN A 214 -5.29 -5.15 20.32
C GLN A 214 -5.43 -5.54 18.84
N LEU A 215 -4.36 -5.42 18.04
CA LEU A 215 -4.36 -5.92 16.66
C LEU A 215 -4.55 -7.45 16.60
N ILE A 216 -3.88 -8.21 17.47
CA ILE A 216 -4.05 -9.67 17.53
C ILE A 216 -5.50 -10.05 17.83
N VAL A 217 -6.06 -9.48 18.89
CA VAL A 217 -7.44 -9.71 19.32
C VAL A 217 -8.43 -9.32 18.23
N LYS A 218 -8.20 -8.18 17.55
CA LYS A 218 -9.05 -7.71 16.44
C LYS A 218 -9.09 -8.73 15.31
N MET A 219 -7.95 -9.18 14.80
CA MET A 219 -7.90 -10.19 13.72
C MET A 219 -8.56 -11.50 14.16
N LYS A 220 -8.31 -11.99 15.38
CA LYS A 220 -8.96 -13.20 15.90
C LYS A 220 -10.48 -13.07 15.98
N ASN A 221 -10.97 -11.90 16.40
CA ASN A 221 -12.40 -11.63 16.47
C ASN A 221 -13.04 -11.57 15.08
N GLU A 222 -12.38 -10.96 14.09
CA GLU A 222 -12.86 -10.93 12.70
C GLU A 222 -12.88 -12.33 12.08
N ILE A 223 -11.86 -13.14 12.33
CA ILE A 223 -11.83 -14.55 11.93
C ILE A 223 -12.99 -15.33 12.56
N THR A 224 -13.22 -15.16 13.87
CA THR A 224 -14.32 -15.83 14.58
C THR A 224 -15.69 -15.40 14.03
N GLN A 225 -15.84 -14.12 13.69
CA GLN A 225 -17.04 -13.60 13.05
C GLN A 225 -17.23 -14.20 11.65
N ALA A 226 -16.16 -14.30 10.86
CA ALA A 226 -16.21 -14.93 9.54
C ALA A 226 -16.65 -16.41 9.64
N ASP A 227 -16.13 -17.15 10.61
CA ASP A 227 -16.50 -18.54 10.85
C ASP A 227 -18.00 -18.67 11.21
N ARG A 228 -18.53 -17.76 12.04
CA ARG A 228 -19.97 -17.71 12.37
C ARG A 228 -20.83 -17.38 11.16
N MET A 229 -20.47 -16.35 10.40
CA MET A 229 -21.19 -15.98 9.16
C MET A 229 -21.26 -17.16 8.18
N LYS A 230 -20.16 -17.91 8.02
CA LYS A 230 -20.16 -19.10 7.14
C LYS A 230 -21.09 -20.19 7.64
N LEU A 231 -21.15 -20.43 8.96
CA LEU A 231 -22.06 -21.41 9.56
C LEU A 231 -23.53 -21.02 9.37
N ASP A 232 -23.84 -19.74 9.54
CA ASP A 232 -25.20 -19.20 9.39
C ASP A 232 -25.61 -18.99 7.92
N GLN A 233 -24.72 -19.33 6.97
CA GLN A 233 -24.87 -19.08 5.53
C GLN A 233 -25.11 -17.60 5.19
N ASP A 234 -24.61 -16.71 6.04
CA ASP A 234 -24.68 -15.26 5.86
C ASP A 234 -23.50 -14.75 5.03
N LYS A 235 -23.61 -13.53 4.50
CA LYS A 235 -22.54 -12.86 3.74
C LYS A 235 -22.18 -11.52 4.36
N PRO A 236 -20.91 -11.10 4.28
CA PRO A 236 -20.53 -9.75 4.67
C PRO A 236 -21.34 -8.71 3.87
N ALA A 237 -22.13 -7.92 4.57
CA ALA A 237 -22.89 -6.82 4.02
C ALA A 237 -22.49 -5.52 4.70
N ILE A 238 -22.22 -4.48 3.92
CA ILE A 238 -22.05 -3.13 4.44
C ILE A 238 -23.43 -2.48 4.48
N SER A 239 -23.89 -2.17 5.70
CA SER A 239 -25.08 -1.35 5.86
C SER A 239 -24.80 0.08 5.39
N ASN A 240 -25.83 0.84 4.99
CA ASN A 240 -25.73 2.24 4.57
C ASN A 240 -25.37 3.16 5.77
N THR A 241 -24.22 2.94 6.40
CA THR A 241 -23.67 3.78 7.46
C THR A 241 -23.07 5.03 6.84
N THR A 242 -23.12 6.14 7.56
CA THR A 242 -22.57 7.42 7.09
C THR A 242 -21.10 7.63 7.47
N SER A 243 -20.53 6.81 8.35
CA SER A 243 -19.15 6.98 8.83
C SER A 243 -18.19 6.12 8.01
N ASP A 244 -17.24 6.77 7.34
CA ASP A 244 -16.15 6.10 6.60
C ASP A 244 -15.38 5.11 7.47
N MET A 245 -15.18 5.43 8.76
CA MET A 245 -14.55 4.53 9.72
C MET A 245 -15.32 3.21 9.87
N GLN A 246 -16.65 3.27 9.97
CA GLN A 246 -17.47 2.07 10.11
C GLN A 246 -17.43 1.23 8.82
N ILE A 247 -17.46 1.89 7.66
CA ILE A 247 -17.31 1.25 6.36
C ILE A 247 -15.99 0.46 6.30
N PHE A 248 -14.87 1.07 6.68
CA PHE A 248 -13.58 0.37 6.66
C PHE A 248 -13.50 -0.77 7.66
N ASN A 249 -14.04 -0.61 8.88
CA ASN A 249 -14.09 -1.71 9.83
C ASN A 249 -14.91 -2.90 9.31
N MET A 250 -16.05 -2.65 8.66
CA MET A 250 -16.83 -3.71 8.01
C MET A 250 -16.09 -4.32 6.81
N ALA A 251 -15.43 -3.49 6.00
CA ALA A 251 -14.64 -3.96 4.85
C ALA A 251 -13.45 -4.84 5.28
N LEU A 252 -12.84 -4.58 6.43
CA LEU A 252 -11.79 -5.42 6.99
C LEU A 252 -12.33 -6.81 7.38
N GLY A 253 -13.47 -6.87 8.06
CA GLY A 253 -14.14 -8.14 8.35
C GLY A 253 -14.53 -8.91 7.08
N ALA A 254 -15.04 -8.21 6.07
CA ALA A 254 -15.34 -8.79 4.76
C ALA A 254 -14.08 -9.33 4.06
N ALA A 255 -12.98 -8.57 4.09
CA ALA A 255 -11.70 -8.99 3.54
C ALA A 255 -11.21 -10.28 4.21
N VAL A 256 -11.32 -10.39 5.54
CA VAL A 256 -10.99 -11.63 6.27
C VAL A 256 -11.90 -12.78 5.83
N PHE A 257 -13.22 -12.58 5.77
CA PHE A 257 -14.17 -13.61 5.35
C PHE A 257 -13.88 -14.14 3.94
N TYR A 258 -13.75 -13.25 2.95
CA TYR A 258 -13.51 -13.67 1.57
C TYR A 258 -12.12 -14.28 1.39
N SER A 259 -11.12 -13.84 2.16
CA SER A 259 -9.80 -14.49 2.17
C SER A 259 -9.85 -15.92 2.73
N ILE A 260 -10.79 -16.22 3.65
CA ILE A 260 -10.93 -17.56 4.24
C ILE A 260 -11.75 -18.49 3.34
N TYR A 261 -12.82 -17.98 2.72
CA TYR A 261 -13.87 -18.82 2.15
C TYR A 261 -14.10 -18.66 0.64
N GLU A 262 -13.70 -17.54 0.06
CA GLU A 262 -13.99 -17.22 -1.36
C GLU A 262 -12.74 -16.60 -2.02
N GLU A 263 -11.55 -17.18 -1.77
CA GLU A 263 -10.26 -16.63 -2.21
C GLU A 263 -10.19 -16.43 -3.73
N ASP A 264 -10.70 -17.40 -4.50
CA ASP A 264 -10.72 -17.37 -5.97
C ASP A 264 -11.57 -16.21 -6.55
N HIS A 265 -12.60 -15.80 -5.82
CA HIS A 265 -13.55 -14.74 -6.22
C HIS A 265 -13.40 -13.48 -5.35
N TYR A 266 -12.29 -13.38 -4.62
CA TYR A 266 -12.09 -12.32 -3.62
C TYR A 266 -12.27 -10.92 -4.19
N GLN A 267 -11.73 -10.67 -5.39
CA GLN A 267 -11.82 -9.34 -6.02
C GLN A 267 -13.23 -8.95 -6.44
N GLU A 268 -14.02 -9.91 -6.90
CA GLU A 268 -15.43 -9.69 -7.25
C GLU A 268 -16.19 -9.27 -5.99
N HIS A 269 -16.10 -10.08 -4.93
CA HIS A 269 -16.84 -9.84 -3.69
C HIS A 269 -16.41 -8.58 -2.93
N ILE A 270 -15.11 -8.29 -2.84
CA ILE A 270 -14.65 -7.10 -2.12
C ILE A 270 -15.06 -5.81 -2.84
N SER A 271 -15.20 -5.86 -4.17
CA SER A 271 -15.63 -4.72 -4.97
C SER A 271 -17.10 -4.37 -4.77
N GLU A 272 -17.94 -5.36 -4.47
CA GLU A 272 -19.36 -5.17 -4.12
C GLU A 272 -19.52 -4.56 -2.72
N VAL A 273 -18.59 -4.89 -1.82
CA VAL A 273 -18.60 -4.42 -0.44
C VAL A 273 -18.12 -2.96 -0.36
N LEU A 274 -16.99 -2.62 -0.99
CA LEU A 274 -16.43 -1.28 -0.90
C LEU A 274 -17.31 -0.24 -1.63
N PRO A 275 -17.61 0.93 -1.04
CA PRO A 275 -18.47 1.91 -1.70
C PRO A 275 -17.90 2.36 -3.04
N THR A 276 -18.80 2.68 -3.96
CA THR A 276 -18.43 3.02 -5.34
C THR A 276 -17.46 4.20 -5.40
N GLU A 277 -17.49 5.15 -4.47
CA GLU A 277 -16.55 6.28 -4.37
C GLU A 277 -15.11 5.82 -4.08
N TYR A 278 -14.97 4.70 -3.38
CA TYR A 278 -13.68 4.05 -3.10
C TYR A 278 -13.23 3.15 -4.25
N ASN A 279 -14.14 2.63 -5.05
CA ASN A 279 -13.84 1.92 -6.29
C ASN A 279 -13.70 2.84 -7.52
N LYS A 280 -14.30 4.04 -7.48
CA LYS A 280 -14.25 5.04 -8.53
C LYS A 280 -12.91 5.73 -8.47
N ASP A 281 -12.10 5.33 -9.42
CA ASP A 281 -10.88 6.00 -9.75
C ASP A 281 -10.69 5.73 -11.23
N HIS A 282 -11.03 6.74 -12.05
CA HIS A 282 -11.08 6.71 -13.51
C HIS A 282 -10.10 5.71 -14.14
N HIS A 283 -10.67 4.80 -14.95
CA HIS A 283 -10.02 3.80 -15.80
C HIS A 283 -8.50 3.91 -15.89
N TYR A 284 -7.80 2.97 -15.27
CA TYR A 284 -6.61 2.38 -15.88
C TYR A 284 -6.64 0.88 -15.62
N GLY A 285 -7.04 0.15 -16.67
CA GLY A 285 -6.99 -1.30 -16.73
C GLY A 285 -5.55 -1.77 -16.78
N GLY A 286 -5.21 -2.66 -15.84
CA GLY A 286 -4.03 -3.52 -15.87
C GLY A 286 -4.50 -4.95 -15.70
N GLY A 287 -5.37 -5.41 -16.59
CA GLY A 287 -5.87 -6.78 -16.63
C GLY A 287 -6.24 -7.08 -18.07
N ALA A 288 -5.34 -7.76 -18.79
CA ALA A 288 -5.68 -8.35 -20.07
C ALA A 288 -6.66 -9.50 -19.80
N SER A 289 -7.95 -9.18 -19.76
CA SER A 289 -9.01 -10.19 -19.92
C SER A 289 -9.50 -10.11 -21.36
N CYS A 290 -9.07 -11.09 -22.14
CA CYS A 290 -9.54 -11.34 -23.47
C CYS A 290 -10.91 -12.01 -23.37
N SER A 291 -11.98 -11.23 -23.43
CA SER A 291 -13.33 -11.77 -23.63
C SER A 291 -14.04 -10.91 -24.66
N GLY A 292 -14.07 -11.41 -25.88
CA GLY A 292 -14.67 -10.77 -27.04
C GLY A 292 -16.19 -10.77 -27.01
N TYR A 293 -16.71 -9.95 -27.93
CA TYR A 293 -18.08 -9.94 -28.47
C TYR A 293 -19.18 -9.41 -27.54
N SER A 294 -19.37 -8.09 -27.57
CA SER A 294 -20.69 -7.49 -27.35
C SER A 294 -21.17 -6.87 -28.66
N CYS A 295 -22.03 -7.60 -29.36
CA CYS A 295 -22.77 -7.12 -30.52
C CYS A 295 -23.80 -6.09 -30.02
N SER A 296 -23.54 -4.80 -30.22
CA SER A 296 -24.55 -3.76 -30.07
C SER A 296 -25.49 -3.82 -31.28
N GLY A 297 -26.65 -4.43 -31.10
CA GLY A 297 -27.77 -4.34 -32.03
C GLY A 297 -28.38 -2.94 -31.96
N SER A 298 -28.14 -2.15 -32.99
CA SER A 298 -28.93 -0.95 -33.29
C SER A 298 -29.73 -1.23 -34.56
N SER A 299 -31.02 -1.46 -34.35
CA SER A 299 -32.06 -1.38 -35.36
C SER A 299 -32.22 0.06 -35.80
N ASP A 300 -31.97 0.37 -37.06
CA ASP A 300 -32.67 1.44 -37.77
C ASP A 300 -32.77 1.08 -39.25
N SER A 301 -33.99 1.28 -39.76
CA SER A 301 -34.46 0.78 -41.05
C SER A 301 -34.38 1.87 -42.12
N GLY A 302 -33.90 1.49 -43.30
CA GLY A 302 -34.47 1.87 -44.60
C GLY A 302 -34.25 3.31 -45.10
N GLY A 303 -33.36 3.45 -46.09
CA GLY A 303 -33.24 4.64 -46.94
C GLY A 303 -32.30 4.39 -48.11
N ASP A 304 -32.86 4.26 -49.31
CA ASP A 304 -32.24 3.71 -50.52
C ASP A 304 -31.32 4.67 -51.32
N SER A 305 -30.45 4.02 -52.12
CA SER A 305 -29.96 4.38 -53.48
C SER A 305 -28.81 5.38 -53.69
N GLY A 306 -27.69 4.88 -54.23
CA GLY A 306 -26.72 5.68 -54.99
C GLY A 306 -25.39 5.02 -55.42
N GLY A 307 -25.45 4.08 -56.38
CA GLY A 307 -24.52 3.97 -57.53
C GLY A 307 -22.98 3.80 -57.38
N SER A 308 -22.52 2.57 -57.70
CA SER A 308 -21.45 2.20 -58.67
C SER A 308 -19.93 2.39 -58.41
N SER A 309 -19.27 1.22 -58.23
CA SER A 309 -18.23 0.59 -59.09
C SER A 309 -16.71 0.88 -58.96
N CYS A 310 -15.97 -0.24 -58.82
CA CYS A 310 -14.59 -0.58 -59.27
C CYS A 310 -13.39 0.16 -58.61
N SER A 311 -12.20 -0.40 -58.28
CA SER A 311 -11.45 -1.57 -58.77
C SER A 311 -10.33 -2.00 -57.78
N SER A 312 -9.83 -3.23 -57.97
CA SER A 312 -8.68 -3.95 -57.38
C SER A 312 -7.34 -3.23 -57.17
N CYS A 313 -6.56 -3.71 -56.18
CA CYS A 313 -5.11 -4.07 -56.13
C CYS A 313 -4.82 -4.40 -54.64
N GLY A 314 -4.31 -5.54 -54.17
CA GLY A 314 -3.35 -6.51 -54.72
C GLY A 314 -1.97 -6.28 -54.09
N GLY A 315 -1.55 -7.08 -53.11
CA GLY A 315 -0.16 -7.09 -52.62
C GLY A 315 0.04 -7.74 -51.24
N GLY A 316 0.63 -8.93 -51.21
CA GLY A 316 1.07 -9.63 -50.00
C GLY A 316 2.59 -9.82 -49.91
N CYS A 317 2.99 -10.64 -48.92
CA CYS A 317 4.31 -11.22 -48.60
C CYS A 317 5.25 -10.32 -47.77
N SER A 318 5.90 -10.81 -46.70
CA SER A 318 6.67 -12.05 -46.64
C SER A 318 7.00 -12.57 -45.23
N SER A 319 7.11 -13.91 -45.18
CA SER A 319 7.75 -14.87 -44.25
C SER A 319 7.35 -14.92 -42.78
#